data_AF-A0A962V401-F1
#
_entry.id   AF-A0A962V401-F1
#
_cell.length_a   1.000
_cell.length_b   1.000
_cell.length_c   1.000
_cell.angle_alpha   90.00
_cell.angle_beta   90.00
_cell.angle_gamma   90.00
#
_symmetry.space_group_name_H-M   'P 1'
#
loop_
_entity.id
_entity.type
_entity.pdbx_description
1 polymer ?
#
loop_
_entity_poly.entity_id
_entity_poly.type
_entity_poly.pdbx_seq_one_letter_code
_entity_poly.pdbx_strand_id
1 'polypeptide(L)'
;MSAPSSNAVAEILKDAGLAAFVAAALFLPIIGLKTEATAGGITLESHWRWALIAVAVVFVGRIVLNVLFWRRPVKTETARRTEQKAAFGRFLGKMALPAFIVFAIVLPQLPTTDRYILDLSILVLTYVMLGWGLNIVVG
;
A
#
# COMPACT_ATOMS: atom_id res chain seq x y z
N MET A 1 15.28 -32.66 -19.12
CA MET A 1 14.89 -31.25 -19.28
C MET A 1 13.65 -31.21 -20.17
N SER A 2 12.45 -31.19 -19.60
CA SER A 2 11.18 -31.10 -20.34
C SER A 2 10.82 -29.63 -20.56
N ALA A 3 10.50 -29.25 -21.80
CA ALA A 3 10.08 -27.91 -22.18
C ALA A 3 8.84 -27.47 -21.37
N PRO A 4 8.74 -26.19 -20.96
CA PRO A 4 7.52 -25.69 -20.33
C PRO A 4 6.36 -25.85 -21.34
N SER A 5 5.27 -26.48 -20.91
CA SER A 5 4.06 -26.59 -21.72
C SER A 5 3.59 -25.18 -22.09
N SER A 6 3.14 -24.99 -23.34
CA SER A 6 2.67 -23.69 -23.85
C SER A 6 1.65 -22.99 -22.94
N ASN A 7 0.91 -23.78 -22.15
CA ASN A 7 -0.10 -23.31 -21.21
C ASN A 7 0.52 -22.61 -19.99
N ALA A 8 1.68 -23.07 -19.50
CA ALA A 8 2.34 -22.45 -18.34
C ALA A 8 2.84 -21.04 -18.66
N VAL A 9 3.40 -20.84 -19.85
CA VAL A 9 3.85 -19.50 -20.31
C VAL A 9 2.65 -18.57 -20.49
N ALA A 10 1.55 -19.08 -21.05
CA ALA A 10 0.31 -18.32 -21.21
C ALA A 10 -0.33 -17.92 -19.88
N GLU A 11 -0.30 -18.79 -18.86
CA GLU A 11 -0.79 -18.48 -17.52
C GLU A 11 0.06 -17.43 -16.82
N ILE A 12 1.39 -17.53 -16.90
CA ILE A 12 2.32 -16.55 -16.32
C ILE A 12 2.08 -15.17 -16.95
N LEU A 13 1.92 -15.11 -18.27
CA LEU A 13 1.70 -13.86 -19.00
C LEU A 13 0.34 -13.24 -18.68
N LYS A 14 -0.71 -14.07 -18.51
CA LYS A 14 -2.04 -13.62 -18.08
C LYS A 14 -2.01 -13.07 -16.65
N ASP A 15 -1.37 -13.74 -15.70
CA ASP A 15 -1.26 -13.27 -14.31
C ASP A 15 -0.45 -11.97 -14.23
N ALA A 16 0.69 -11.90 -14.94
CA ALA A 16 1.49 -10.69 -15.02
C ALA A 16 0.74 -9.53 -15.69
N GLY A 17 0.01 -9.81 -16.77
CA GLY A 17 -0.81 -8.83 -17.47
C GLY A 17 -1.93 -8.28 -16.58
N LEU A 18 -2.63 -9.14 -15.84
CA LEU A 18 -3.67 -8.70 -14.91
C LEU A 18 -3.10 -7.84 -13.79
N ALA A 19 -1.96 -8.25 -13.21
CA ALA A 19 -1.28 -7.49 -12.18
C ALA A 19 -0.80 -6.12 -12.68
N ALA A 20 -0.25 -6.04 -13.89
CA ALA A 20 0.18 -4.80 -14.51
C ALA A 20 -1.00 -3.88 -14.85
N PHE A 21 -2.13 -4.44 -15.27
CA PHE A 21 -3.36 -3.69 -15.51
C PHE A 21 -3.88 -3.03 -14.23
N VAL A 22 -3.91 -3.78 -13.12
CA VAL A 22 -4.29 -3.23 -11.81
C VAL A 22 -3.30 -2.15 -11.37
N ALA A 23 -2.00 -2.38 -11.54
CA ALA A 23 -0.98 -1.39 -11.22
C ALA A 23 -1.11 -0.13 -12.09
N ALA A 24 -1.46 -0.27 -13.37
CA ALA A 24 -1.69 0.87 -14.25
C ALA A 24 -2.91 1.70 -13.80
N ALA A 25 -4.01 1.05 -13.47
CA ALA A 25 -5.21 1.72 -12.96
C ALA A 25 -4.92 2.55 -11.69
N LEU A 26 -3.99 2.09 -10.84
CA LEU A 26 -3.61 2.80 -9.63
C LEU A 26 -2.52 3.86 -9.87
N PHE A 27 -1.44 3.52 -10.56
CA PHE A 27 -0.25 4.39 -10.66
C PHE A 27 -0.37 5.47 -11.72
N LEU A 28 -1.16 5.29 -12.78
CA LEU A 28 -1.35 6.33 -13.79
C LEU A 28 -1.95 7.62 -13.19
N PRO A 29 -3.07 7.58 -12.44
CA PRO A 29 -3.63 8.80 -11.86
C PRO A 29 -2.77 9.35 -10.70
N ILE A 30 -2.16 8.47 -9.91
CA ILE A 30 -1.39 8.87 -8.71
C ILE A 30 -0.03 9.49 -9.07
N ILE A 31 0.67 8.93 -10.06
CA ILE A 31 2.02 9.36 -10.44
C ILE A 31 2.00 10.22 -11.71
N GLY A 32 1.07 9.99 -12.63
CA GLY A 32 1.03 10.68 -13.92
C GLY A 32 0.57 12.14 -13.83
N LEU A 33 -0.20 12.49 -12.80
CA LEU A 33 -0.77 13.83 -12.62
C LEU A 33 -0.30 14.42 -11.29
N LYS A 34 0.76 15.24 -11.34
CA LYS A 34 1.24 15.99 -10.18
C LYS A 34 0.82 17.44 -10.32
N THR A 35 0.02 17.94 -9.38
CA THR A 35 -0.32 19.36 -9.31
C THR A 35 0.76 20.09 -8.52
N GLU A 36 1.48 20.98 -9.17
CA GLU A 36 2.45 21.86 -8.53
C GLU A 36 1.80 23.25 -8.36
N ALA A 37 1.74 23.72 -7.12
CA ALA A 37 1.22 25.05 -6.81
C ALA A 37 2.37 26.07 -6.91
N THR A 38 2.38 26.85 -7.99
CA THR A 38 3.32 27.97 -8.17
C THR A 38 2.64 29.27 -7.72
N ALA A 39 3.44 30.28 -7.35
CA ALA A 39 3.00 31.57 -6.78
C ALA A 39 1.92 32.35 -7.56
N GLY A 40 1.49 31.89 -8.74
CA GLY A 40 0.42 32.48 -9.55
C GLY A 40 -0.66 31.50 -10.04
N GLY A 41 -0.67 30.23 -9.59
CA GLY A 41 -1.70 29.26 -9.99
C GLY A 41 -1.36 27.78 -9.80
N ILE A 42 -2.28 26.90 -10.18
CA ILE A 42 -2.12 25.44 -10.17
C ILE A 42 -1.67 25.01 -11.56
N THR A 43 -0.44 24.53 -11.69
CA THR A 43 0.08 23.97 -12.95
C THR A 43 0.11 22.45 -12.86
N LEU A 44 -0.44 21.77 -13.86
CA LEU A 44 -0.37 20.30 -13.96
C LEU A 44 0.97 19.90 -14.59
N GLU A 45 1.88 19.38 -13.77
CA GLU A 45 3.10 18.74 -14.27
C GLU A 45 2.87 17.25 -14.47
N SER A 46 2.94 16.82 -15.72
CA SER A 46 2.59 15.46 -16.07
C SER A 46 3.81 14.53 -16.13
N HIS A 47 3.87 13.60 -15.18
CA HIS A 47 5.01 12.72 -14.94
C HIS A 47 4.77 11.31 -15.50
N TRP A 48 4.22 11.21 -16.71
CA TRP A 48 3.87 9.93 -17.40
C TRP A 48 5.01 8.91 -17.43
N ARG A 49 6.25 9.39 -17.53
CA ARG A 49 7.45 8.53 -17.60
C ARG A 49 7.59 7.67 -16.34
N TRP A 50 7.39 8.26 -15.16
CA TRP A 50 7.48 7.55 -13.88
C TRP A 50 6.33 6.58 -13.67
N ALA A 51 5.11 6.96 -14.09
CA ALA A 51 3.95 6.08 -14.04
C ALA A 51 4.16 4.82 -14.90
N LEU A 52 4.66 4.97 -16.14
CA LEU A 52 4.94 3.84 -17.03
C LEU A 52 6.05 2.94 -16.50
N ILE A 53 7.12 3.51 -15.92
CA ILE A 53 8.19 2.73 -15.29
C ILE A 53 7.63 1.89 -14.14
N ALA A 54 6.78 2.46 -13.28
CA ALA A 54 6.19 1.74 -12.15
C ALA A 54 5.34 0.54 -12.62
N VAL A 55 4.53 0.71 -13.67
CA VAL A 55 3.75 -0.37 -14.28
C VAL A 55 4.65 -1.45 -14.88
N ALA A 56 5.70 -1.06 -15.61
CA ALA A 56 6.65 -1.99 -16.19
C ALA A 56 7.39 -2.81 -15.13
N VAL A 57 7.77 -2.18 -14.00
CA VAL A 57 8.41 -2.87 -12.87
C VAL A 57 7.47 -3.91 -12.26
N VAL A 58 6.18 -3.60 -12.10
CA VAL A 58 5.20 -4.58 -11.59
C VAL A 58 5.04 -5.74 -12.56
N PHE A 59 4.92 -5.48 -13.86
CA PHE A 59 4.79 -6.52 -14.89
C PHE A 59 6.01 -7.46 -14.90
N VAL A 60 7.21 -6.89 -15.01
CA VAL A 60 8.47 -7.67 -15.05
C VAL A 60 8.70 -8.37 -13.73
N GLY A 61 8.49 -7.69 -12.60
CA GLY A 61 8.59 -8.28 -11.27
C GLY A 61 7.66 -9.46 -11.11
N ARG A 62 6.42 -9.37 -11.60
CA ARG A 62 5.45 -10.47 -11.53
C ARG A 62 5.88 -11.66 -12.37
N ILE A 63 6.42 -11.45 -13.57
CA ILE A 63 6.98 -12.51 -14.42
C ILE A 63 8.18 -13.18 -13.73
N VAL A 64 9.12 -12.39 -13.21
CA VAL A 64 10.31 -12.91 -12.53
C VAL A 64 9.93 -13.73 -11.30
N LEU A 65 9.00 -13.23 -10.47
CA LEU A 65 8.51 -13.97 -9.32
C LEU A 65 7.84 -15.28 -9.72
N ASN A 66 7.01 -15.26 -10.76
CA ASN A 66 6.31 -16.47 -11.21
C ASN A 66 7.31 -17.49 -11.82
N VAL A 67 8.31 -17.05 -12.58
CA VAL A 67 9.34 -17.95 -13.14
C VAL A 67 10.28 -18.51 -12.07
N LEU A 68 10.66 -17.69 -11.07
CA LEU A 68 11.65 -18.05 -10.05
C LEU A 68 11.05 -18.86 -8.89
N PHE A 69 9.81 -18.56 -8.46
CA PHE A 69 9.18 -19.19 -7.30
C PHE A 69 8.32 -20.42 -7.66
N TRP A 70 7.87 -20.58 -8.91
CA TRP A 70 6.97 -21.67 -9.33
C TRP A 70 7.67 -23.00 -9.66
N ARG A 71 8.99 -23.10 -9.46
CA ARG A 71 9.73 -24.38 -9.46
C ARG A 71 9.63 -25.15 -8.14
N ARG A 72 8.88 -24.67 -7.15
CA ARG A 72 8.59 -25.44 -5.93
C ARG A 72 7.18 -26.02 -6.00
N PRO A 73 7.01 -27.35 -5.91
CA PRO A 73 5.68 -27.94 -5.95
C PRO A 73 4.84 -27.37 -4.82
N VAL A 74 3.73 -26.73 -5.20
CA VAL A 74 2.67 -26.26 -4.31
C VAL A 74 1.98 -27.50 -3.73
N LYS A 75 2.57 -28.10 -2.69
CA LYS A 75 1.90 -29.13 -1.88
C LYS A 75 2.06 -28.93 -0.38
N THR A 76 2.53 -27.76 0.05
CA THR A 76 2.66 -27.46 1.49
C THR A 76 2.50 -25.97 1.81
N GLU A 77 1.77 -25.19 1.00
CA GLU A 77 1.56 -23.77 1.33
C GLU A 77 0.55 -23.55 2.46
N THR A 78 -0.48 -24.38 2.60
CA THR A 78 -1.48 -24.22 3.67
C THR A 78 -0.92 -24.57 5.05
N ALA A 79 -0.11 -25.62 5.16
CA ALA A 79 0.54 -25.99 6.43
C ALA A 79 1.70 -25.03 6.78
N ARG A 80 2.53 -24.65 5.79
CA ARG A 80 3.70 -23.79 6.02
C ARG A 80 3.35 -22.30 6.18
N ARG A 81 2.30 -21.79 5.51
CA ARG A 81 1.77 -20.43 5.77
C ARG A 81 1.11 -20.35 7.13
N THR A 82 0.50 -21.42 7.64
CA THR A 82 -0.07 -21.46 9.00
C THR A 82 1.04 -21.47 10.05
N GLU A 83 2.10 -22.26 9.86
CA GLU A 83 3.28 -22.24 10.74
C GLU A 83 4.07 -20.93 10.66
N GLN A 84 4.27 -20.35 9.49
CA GLN A 84 4.94 -19.04 9.37
C GLN A 84 4.10 -17.89 9.92
N LYS A 85 2.78 -17.88 9.72
CA LYS A 85 1.89 -16.90 10.37
C LYS A 85 1.81 -17.10 11.88
N ALA A 86 1.89 -18.34 12.37
CA ALA A 86 1.93 -18.65 13.81
C ALA A 86 3.30 -18.38 14.44
N ALA A 87 4.41 -18.55 13.70
CA ALA A 87 5.76 -18.20 14.16
C ALA A 87 5.98 -16.69 14.12
N PHE A 88 5.53 -16.02 13.06
CA PHE A 88 5.52 -14.56 12.95
C PHE A 88 4.56 -13.94 13.98
N GLY A 89 3.38 -14.51 14.19
CA GLY A 89 2.44 -14.08 15.23
C GLY A 89 2.97 -14.29 16.65
N ARG A 90 3.76 -15.36 16.90
CA ARG A 90 4.45 -15.55 18.18
C ARG A 90 5.66 -14.64 18.37
N PHE A 91 6.41 -14.36 17.31
CA PHE A 91 7.55 -13.44 17.33
C PHE A 91 7.09 -11.98 17.47
N LEU A 92 6.07 -11.60 16.71
CA LEU A 92 5.39 -10.32 16.83
C LEU A 92 4.66 -10.24 18.17
N GLY A 93 4.03 -11.29 18.68
CA GLY A 93 3.48 -11.29 20.03
C GLY A 93 4.53 -11.09 21.14
N LYS A 94 5.66 -11.81 21.06
CA LYS A 94 6.76 -11.68 22.03
C LYS A 94 7.54 -10.37 21.94
N MET A 95 7.67 -9.79 20.75
CA MET A 95 8.48 -8.58 20.53
C MET A 95 7.63 -7.32 20.44
N ALA A 96 6.40 -7.41 19.93
CA ALA A 96 5.47 -6.30 19.91
C ALA A 96 4.89 -6.02 21.29
N LEU A 97 4.71 -7.00 22.18
CA LEU A 97 4.25 -6.70 23.55
C LEU A 97 5.19 -5.74 24.31
N PRO A 98 6.51 -6.03 24.44
CA PRO A 98 7.43 -5.08 25.05
C PRO A 98 7.62 -3.82 24.20
N ALA A 99 7.59 -3.91 22.86
CA ALA A 99 7.69 -2.73 22.01
C ALA A 99 6.47 -1.80 22.12
N PHE A 100 5.26 -2.32 22.31
CA PHE A 100 4.04 -1.54 22.54
C PHE A 100 4.03 -0.91 23.93
N ILE A 101 4.58 -1.58 24.94
CA ILE A 101 4.75 -0.99 26.28
C ILE A 101 5.76 0.16 26.23
N VAL A 102 6.92 -0.05 25.60
CA VAL A 102 7.92 1.02 25.40
C VAL A 102 7.34 2.14 24.54
N PHE A 103 6.64 1.81 23.45
CA PHE A 103 5.96 2.79 22.61
C PHE A 103 4.92 3.59 23.38
N ALA A 104 4.08 2.96 24.21
CA ALA A 104 3.07 3.65 25.01
C ALA A 104 3.67 4.59 26.07
N ILE A 105 4.84 4.25 26.62
CA ILE A 105 5.57 5.10 27.58
C ILE A 105 6.29 6.25 26.86
N VAL A 106 6.83 6.00 25.67
CA VAL A 106 7.55 6.99 24.87
C VAL A 106 6.59 7.94 24.14
N LEU A 107 5.41 7.48 23.74
CA LEU A 107 4.39 8.26 23.03
C LEU A 107 4.09 9.62 23.69
N PRO A 108 3.78 9.71 25.01
CA PRO A 108 3.51 10.98 25.67
C PRO A 108 4.75 11.89 25.77
N GLN A 109 5.96 11.34 25.58
CA GLN A 109 7.22 12.08 25.60
C GLN A 109 7.62 12.56 24.20
N LEU A 110 6.91 12.14 23.15
CA LEU A 110 7.18 12.63 21.80
C LEU A 110 6.67 14.08 21.67
N PRO A 111 7.50 15.01 21.18
CA PRO A 111 7.13 16.42 21.00
C PRO A 111 6.06 16.64 19.91
N THR A 112 5.57 15.57 19.29
CA THR A 112 4.55 15.58 18.24
C THR A 112 3.10 15.63 18.78
N THR A 113 2.90 15.79 20.10
CA THR A 113 1.57 16.07 20.67
C THR A 113 1.28 17.56 20.57
N ASP A 114 1.20 18.07 19.35
CA ASP A 114 0.83 19.45 19.10
C ASP A 114 -0.66 19.61 19.37
N ARG A 115 -1.00 20.12 20.57
CA ARG A 115 -2.37 20.51 20.90
C ARG A 115 -2.96 21.44 19.83
N TYR A 116 -2.12 22.19 19.15
CA TYR A 116 -2.47 23.00 18.00
C TYR A 116 -3.09 22.19 16.85
N ILE A 117 -2.49 21.05 16.47
CA ILE A 117 -3.03 20.19 15.40
C ILE A 117 -4.36 19.57 15.84
N LEU A 118 -4.48 19.20 17.12
CA LEU A 118 -5.72 18.65 17.68
C LEU A 118 -6.83 19.70 17.67
N ASP A 119 -6.54 20.93 18.10
CA ASP A 119 -7.47 22.05 18.10
C ASP A 119 -7.92 22.41 16.67
N LEU A 120 -6.97 22.48 15.73
CA LEU A 120 -7.26 22.73 14.32
C LEU A 120 -8.09 21.59 13.71
N SER A 121 -7.82 20.34 14.08
CA SER A 121 -8.59 19.17 13.63
C SER A 121 -10.04 19.22 14.13
N ILE A 122 -10.26 19.59 15.40
CA ILE A 122 -11.61 19.77 15.97
C ILE A 122 -12.32 20.93 15.27
N LEU A 123 -11.63 22.06 15.07
CA LEU A 123 -12.19 23.23 14.38
C LEU A 123 -12.63 22.88 12.96
N VAL A 124 -11.78 22.20 12.18
CA VAL A 124 -12.12 21.77 10.83
C VAL A 124 -13.26 20.75 10.84
N LEU A 125 -13.23 19.76 11.75
CA LEU A 125 -14.28 18.74 11.85
C LEU A 125 -15.65 19.37 12.15
N THR A 126 -15.70 20.28 13.14
CA THR A 126 -16.93 20.98 13.50
C THR A 126 -17.43 21.87 12.35
N TYR A 127 -16.54 22.56 11.63
CA TYR A 127 -16.93 23.34 10.45
C TYR A 127 -17.43 22.49 9.29
N VAL A 128 -16.84 21.31 9.07
CA VAL A 128 -17.30 20.36 8.05
C VAL A 128 -18.66 19.77 8.43
N MET A 129 -18.86 19.41 9.71
CA MET A 129 -20.15 18.96 10.23
C MET A 129 -21.23 20.03 10.05
N LEU A 130 -20.91 21.30 10.29
CA LEU A 130 -21.80 22.44 10.04
C LEU A 130 -22.07 22.65 8.54
N GLY A 131 -21.05 22.54 7.69
CA GLY A 131 -21.15 22.77 6.25
C GLY A 131 -21.84 21.63 5.47
N TRP A 132 -21.75 20.39 5.96
CA TRP A 132 -22.42 19.22 5.36
C TRP A 132 -23.85 19.01 5.91
N GLY A 133 -24.30 19.85 6.84
CA GLY A 133 -25.67 19.78 7.37
C GLY A 133 -25.92 18.61 8.31
N LEU A 134 -24.90 18.14 9.04
CA LEU A 134 -25.05 17.12 10.08
C LEU A 134 -25.74 17.73 11.31
N ASN A 135 -27.06 17.94 11.21
CA ASN A 135 -27.91 18.65 12.16
C ASN A 135 -28.05 17.99 13.56
N ILE A 136 -27.39 16.85 13.79
CA ILE A 136 -27.42 16.10 15.06
C ILE A 136 -26.28 16.48 16.02
N VAL A 137 -25.36 17.38 15.63
CA VAL A 137 -24.18 17.76 16.45
C VAL A 137 -24.36 19.10 17.19
N VAL A 138 -25.38 19.90 16.86
CA VAL A 138 -25.64 21.21 17.51
C VAL A 138 -27.12 21.36 17.91
N GLY A 139 -27.92 20.29 17.83
CA GLY A 139 -29.29 20.23 18.32
C GLY A 139 -29.37 19.61 19.70
#